data_AF-A0A9D8WPF8-F1
#
_entry.id   AF-A0A9D8WPF8-F1
#
_cell.length_a   1.000
_cell.length_b   1.000
_cell.length_c   1.000
_cell.angle_alpha   90.00
_cell.angle_beta   90.00
_cell.angle_gamma   90.00
#
_symmetry.space_group_name_H-M   'P 1'
#
loop_
_entity.id
_entity.type
_entity.pdbx_description
1 polymer ?
#
loop_
_entity_poly.entity_id
_entity_poly.type
_entity_poly.pdbx_seq_one_letter_code
_entity_poly.pdbx_strand_id
1 'polypeptide(L)' 'MSKSKARSKRVLETRNTTGAAAVYALRDRHCKWPQGEPGKAEFHFCGKQSLEGSPYCEAHQQISLRA' A
#
# COMPACT_ATOMS: atom_id res chain seq x y z
N MET A 1 35.85 -17.18 3.88
CA MET A 1 35.36 -15.80 3.71
C MET A 1 34.29 -15.80 2.61
N SER A 2 33.04 -16.15 2.91
CA SER A 2 32.00 -16.20 1.85
C SER A 2 30.65 -15.81 2.43
N LYS A 3 30.40 -14.51 2.58
CA LYS A 3 29.10 -13.97 3.03
C LYS A 3 28.14 -13.88 1.85
N SER A 4 27.08 -14.67 1.94
CA SER A 4 25.86 -14.64 1.12
C SER A 4 25.24 -13.25 1.02
N LYS A 5 24.83 -12.83 -0.19
CA LYS A 5 23.76 -11.84 -0.36
C LYS A 5 23.06 -11.93 -1.71
N ALA A 6 22.32 -13.02 -1.93
CA ALA A 6 21.29 -13.06 -2.97
C ALA A 6 20.01 -12.43 -2.41
N ARG A 7 19.83 -11.13 -2.66
CA ARG A 7 18.59 -10.38 -2.37
C ARG A 7 17.54 -10.75 -3.42
N SER A 8 16.94 -11.92 -3.28
CA SER A 8 15.85 -12.39 -4.15
C SER A 8 14.50 -12.07 -3.50
N LYS A 9 13.99 -10.86 -3.71
CA LYS A 9 12.60 -10.52 -3.38
C LYS A 9 11.69 -10.90 -4.55
N ARG A 10 11.35 -12.19 -4.67
CA ARG A 10 10.12 -12.62 -5.35
C ARG A 10 9.08 -12.89 -4.28
N VAL A 11 8.24 -11.89 -3.99
CA VAL A 11 6.96 -12.11 -3.31
C VAL A 11 5.91 -12.00 -4.41
N LEU A 12 5.57 -13.15 -4.97
CA LEU A 12 4.38 -13.37 -5.77
C LEU A 12 3.70 -14.56 -5.10
N GLU A 13 2.37 -14.59 -5.09
CA GLU A 13 1.50 -15.68 -4.57
C GLU A 13 0.95 -15.46 -3.15
N THR A 14 0.14 -14.41 -3.01
CA THR A 14 -0.97 -14.40 -2.05
C THR A 14 -2.02 -15.42 -2.48
N ARG A 15 -1.93 -16.64 -1.96
CA ARG A 15 -3.05 -17.60 -1.96
C ARG A 15 -3.91 -17.29 -0.73
N ASN A 16 -5.01 -16.56 -0.90
CA ASN A 16 -6.05 -16.49 0.14
C ASN A 16 -7.30 -17.21 -0.36
N THR A 17 -7.54 -18.34 0.28
CA THR A 17 -8.65 -19.26 0.09
C THR A 17 -9.97 -18.63 0.58
N THR A 18 -10.99 -18.77 -0.25
CA THR A 18 -12.43 -18.90 0.06
C THR A 18 -12.97 -18.32 1.38
N GLY A 19 -13.90 -17.36 1.26
CA GLY A 19 -15.03 -17.23 2.18
C GLY A 19 -15.21 -15.87 2.86
N ALA A 20 -15.74 -14.88 2.14
CA ALA A 20 -16.53 -13.72 2.61
C ALA A 20 -16.01 -12.79 3.73
N ALA A 21 -14.93 -13.09 4.47
CA ALA A 21 -14.48 -12.29 5.63
C ALA A 21 -13.29 -11.35 5.35
N ALA A 22 -12.68 -11.39 4.15
CA ALA A 22 -11.43 -10.66 3.88
C ALA A 22 -11.55 -9.47 2.90
N VAL A 23 -12.73 -9.19 2.34
CA VAL A 23 -12.85 -8.13 1.32
C VAL A 23 -12.73 -6.73 1.91
N TYR A 24 -13.14 -6.52 3.18
CA TYR A 24 -13.08 -5.21 3.82
C TYR A 24 -11.72 -4.93 4.49
N ALA A 25 -11.07 -5.94 5.06
CA ALA A 25 -9.81 -5.79 5.78
C ALA A 25 -8.57 -5.58 4.89
N LEU A 26 -8.62 -6.00 3.61
CA LEU A 26 -7.48 -5.86 2.70
C LEU A 26 -7.25 -4.41 2.23
N ARG A 27 -8.27 -3.54 2.27
CA ARG A 27 -8.16 -2.15 1.78
C ARG A 27 -7.73 -1.15 2.85
N ASP A 28 -7.64 -1.57 4.10
CA ASP A 28 -7.31 -0.68 5.23
C ASP A 28 -5.81 -0.34 5.29
N ARG A 29 -4.95 -1.29 4.91
CA ARG A 29 -3.49 -1.16 4.94
C ARG A 29 -2.87 -0.50 3.71
N HIS A 30 -3.65 0.18 2.86
CA HIS A 30 -3.17 0.83 1.63
C HIS A 30 -3.40 2.34 1.64
N CYS A 31 -2.36 3.08 1.25
CA CYS A 31 -2.28 4.53 1.27
C CYS A 31 -3.37 5.13 0.39
N LYS A 32 -4.25 5.91 1.03
CA LYS A 32 -5.44 6.51 0.42
C LYS A 32 -5.18 7.92 -0.12
N TRP A 33 -3.93 8.27 -0.39
CA TRP A 33 -3.60 9.58 -0.92
C TRP A 33 -4.03 9.70 -2.38
N PRO A 34 -4.89 10.67 -2.75
CA PRO A 34 -5.32 10.86 -4.13
C PRO A 34 -4.14 11.32 -5.00
N GLN A 35 -3.98 10.67 -6.15
CA GLN A 35 -3.02 11.02 -7.18
C GLN A 35 -3.79 11.39 -8.44
N GLY A 36 -3.54 12.60 -8.93
CA GLY A 36 -4.22 13.16 -10.10
C GLY A 36 -5.49 13.94 -9.74
N GLU A 37 -6.13 14.43 -10.79
CA GLU A 37 -7.30 15.31 -10.71
C GLU A 37 -8.59 14.49 -10.65
N PRO A 38 -9.55 14.84 -9.77
CA PRO A 38 -10.84 14.19 -9.73
C PRO A 38 -11.56 14.36 -11.09
N GLY A 39 -11.91 13.24 -11.73
CA GLY A 39 -12.59 13.21 -13.03
C GLY A 39 -11.69 12.86 -14.22
N LYS A 40 -10.38 12.70 -14.01
CA LYS A 40 -9.50 12.11 -15.05
C LYS A 40 -9.40 10.59 -14.88
N ALA A 41 -9.21 9.90 -16.00
CA ALA A 41 -9.00 8.44 -16.01
C ALA A 41 -7.74 8.00 -15.24
N GLU A 42 -6.79 8.92 -15.05
CA GLU A 42 -5.58 8.69 -14.27
C GLU A 42 -5.75 8.93 -12.76
N PHE A 43 -6.97 9.25 -12.29
CA PHE A 43 -7.23 9.37 -10.86
C PHE A 43 -7.10 8.02 -10.18
N HIS A 44 -6.11 7.90 -9.30
CA HIS A 44 -5.88 6.70 -8.51
C HIS A 44 -5.39 7.05 -7.11
N PHE A 45 -5.45 6.07 -6.20
CA PHE A 45 -4.86 6.20 -4.88
C PHE A 45 -3.44 5.63 -4.89
N CYS A 46 -2.56 6.22 -4.08
CA CYS A 46 -1.15 5.85 -4.01
C CYS A 46 -0.88 4.33 -3.89
N GLY A 47 -1.72 3.58 -3.15
CA GLY A 47 -1.65 2.12 -3.09
C GLY A 47 -0.43 1.53 -2.37
N LYS A 48 0.49 2.36 -1.85
CA LYS A 48 1.59 1.94 -0.97
C LYS A 48 1.05 1.45 0.37
N GLN A 49 1.85 0.73 1.15
CA GLN A 49 1.43 0.32 2.50
C GLN A 49 1.19 1.54 3.40
N SER A 50 0.02 1.59 4.02
CA SER A 50 -0.32 2.59 5.05
C SER A 50 0.49 2.36 6.32
N LEU A 51 0.79 3.44 7.02
CA LEU A 51 1.36 3.37 8.36
C LEU A 51 0.32 2.87 9.37
N GLU A 52 0.78 2.27 10.47
CA GLU A 52 -0.10 1.86 11.55
C GLU A 52 -0.74 3.08 12.21
N GLY A 53 -2.07 3.09 12.31
CA GLY A 53 -2.82 4.22 12.84
C GLY A 53 -2.98 5.41 11.88
N SER A 54 -2.56 5.28 10.61
CA SER A 54 -2.74 6.30 9.58
C SER A 54 -3.29 5.72 8.28
N PRO A 55 -4.15 6.47 7.54
CA PRO A 55 -4.62 6.06 6.21
C PRO A 55 -3.57 6.25 5.10
N TYR A 56 -2.38 6.78 5.41
CA TYR A 56 -1.36 7.14 4.42
C TYR A 56 -0.03 6.43 4.69
N CYS A 57 0.80 6.29 3.65
CA CYS A 57 2.19 5.86 3.79
C CYS A 57 3.04 7.01 4.37
N GLU A 58 4.24 6.71 4.89
CA GLU A 58 5.15 7.70 5.51
C GLU A 58 5.29 9.00 4.70
N ALA A 59 5.55 8.88 3.39
CA ALA A 59 5.67 10.05 2.52
C ALA A 59 4.41 10.94 2.51
N HIS A 60 3.23 10.34 2.31
CA HIS A 60 1.98 11.07 2.23
C HIS A 60 1.44 11.50 3.60
N GLN A 61 1.81 10.81 4.68
CA GLN A 61 1.53 11.26 6.04
C GLN A 61 2.22 12.58 6.32
N GLN A 62 3.51 12.73 5.97
CA GLN A 62 4.22 14.01 6.12
C GLN A 62 3.59 15.11 5.28
N ILE A 63 3.03 14.78 4.11
CA ILE A 63 2.33 15.74 3.25
C ILE A 63 0.99 16.18 3.86
N SER A 64 0.27 15.27 4.51
CA SER A 64 -0.99 15.58 5.19
C SER A 64 -0.79 16.39 6.47
N LEU A 65 0.33 16.20 7.18
CA LEU A 65 0.62 16.85 8.47
C LEU A 65 1.15 18.28 8.35
N ARG A 66 1.63 18.67 7.17
CA ARG A 66 2.18 20.01 6.88
C ARG A 66 1.15 21.00 6.33
N ALA A 67 -0.13 20.66 6.40
CA ALA A 67 -1.25 21.49 5.96
C ALA A 67 -1.82 22.30 7.13
#